data_AF-A0A317HWA4-F1
#
_entry.id   AF-A0A317HWA4-F1
#
_cell.length_a   1.000
_cell.length_b   1.000
_cell.length_c   1.000
_cell.angle_alpha   90.00
_cell.angle_beta   90.00
_cell.angle_gamma   90.00
#
_symmetry.space_group_name_H-M   'P 1'
#
loop_
_entity.id
_entity.type
_entity.pdbx_description
1 polymer ?
#
loop_
_entity_poly.entity_id
_entity_poly.type
_entity_poly.pdbx_seq_one_letter_code
_entity_poly.pdbx_strand_id
1 'polypeptide(L)'
;MDFPKLTAMLTLLITSVLLLSILAVAFYFWQKSSNDAQQHELPPPNPQGLFEPTVATERMKPAPQLDGYSEVLQSAKEGDKTTLLEARQINPKIYNDVLDTLVKNAPSAPNLLSLVSYVTRHELPVNATLANAFIDSWRQAPDRVNTGKMLHIAALTDDASAYRTAAELVLSFWREKKIPDLQANELQALLTGEFWVLSSGTRSSGAGFLLKRTLASARRELEATTN
;
A
#
# COMPACT_ATOMS: atom_id res chain seq x y z
N MET A 1 42.37 20.76 -41.65
CA MET A 1 40.99 21.28 -41.62
C MET A 1 40.43 20.95 -40.24
N ASP A 2 40.41 21.97 -39.39
CA ASP A 2 40.14 21.88 -37.96
C ASP A 2 38.64 21.70 -37.68
N PHE A 3 38.26 20.55 -37.10
CA PHE A 3 36.92 20.28 -36.57
C PHE A 3 36.70 20.49 -35.04
N PRO A 4 37.54 21.21 -34.25
CA PRO A 4 37.37 21.26 -32.79
C PRO A 4 36.14 22.08 -32.36
N LYS A 5 35.58 22.91 -33.24
CA LYS A 5 34.45 23.79 -32.90
C LYS A 5 33.10 23.04 -32.82
N LEU A 6 32.91 22.02 -33.66
CA LEU A 6 31.63 21.32 -33.77
C LEU A 6 31.41 20.35 -32.60
N THR A 7 32.49 19.68 -32.16
CA THR A 7 32.48 18.80 -30.99
C THR A 7 32.25 19.58 -29.70
N ALA A 8 32.88 20.75 -29.54
CA ALA A 8 32.69 21.61 -28.37
C ALA A 8 31.25 22.16 -28.30
N MET A 9 30.65 22.50 -29.43
CA MET A 9 29.27 23.00 -29.48
C MET A 9 28.25 21.89 -29.15
N LEU A 10 28.50 20.66 -29.62
CA LEU A 10 27.65 19.50 -29.34
C LEU A 10 27.73 19.07 -27.86
N THR A 11 28.92 19.05 -27.26
CA THR A 11 29.08 18.68 -25.83
C THR A 11 28.42 19.71 -24.91
N LEU A 12 28.49 21.00 -25.24
CA LEU A 12 27.76 22.05 -24.51
C LEU A 12 26.24 21.89 -24.62
N LEU A 13 25.74 21.50 -25.80
CA LEU A 13 24.31 21.28 -25.99
C LEU A 13 23.79 20.08 -25.19
N ILE A 14 24.52 18.96 -25.22
CA ILE A 14 24.14 17.73 -24.47
C ILE A 14 24.18 17.99 -22.96
N THR A 15 25.23 18.65 -22.46
CA THR A 15 25.35 18.96 -21.02
C THR A 15 24.28 19.96 -20.56
N SER A 16 23.91 20.93 -21.40
CA SER A 16 22.82 21.87 -21.11
C SER A 16 21.46 21.16 -21.00
N VAL A 17 21.12 20.27 -21.94
CA VAL A 17 19.87 19.51 -21.90
C VAL A 17 19.81 18.58 -20.69
N LEU A 18 20.93 17.97 -20.32
CA LEU A 18 21.02 17.08 -19.17
C LEU A 18 20.84 17.85 -17.84
N LEU A 19 21.44 19.03 -17.71
CA LEU A 19 21.26 19.92 -16.56
C LEU A 19 19.81 20.41 -16.42
N LEU A 20 19.18 20.82 -17.53
CA LEU A 20 17.77 21.25 -17.53
C LEU A 20 16.82 20.11 -17.15
N SER A 21 17.10 18.89 -17.60
CA SER A 21 16.31 17.71 -17.26
C SER A 21 16.38 17.39 -15.77
N ILE A 22 17.58 17.46 -15.16
CA ILE A 22 17.76 17.25 -13.72
C ILE A 22 17.04 18.35 -12.90
N LEU A 23 17.15 19.60 -13.33
CA LEU A 23 16.45 20.74 -12.70
C LEU A 23 14.93 20.59 -12.76
N ALA A 24 14.37 20.15 -13.89
CA ALA A 24 12.93 19.92 -14.04
C ALA A 24 12.43 18.83 -13.09
N VAL A 25 13.17 17.72 -12.96
CA VAL A 25 12.84 16.63 -12.02
C VAL A 25 12.92 17.11 -10.57
N ALA A 26 13.97 17.87 -10.21
CA ALA A 26 14.09 18.44 -8.86
C ALA A 26 12.93 19.38 -8.52
N PHE A 27 12.53 20.25 -9.45
CA PHE A 27 11.37 21.14 -9.28
C PHE A 27 10.06 20.37 -9.13
N TYR A 28 9.87 19.32 -9.94
CA TYR A 28 8.69 18.46 -9.88
C TYR A 28 8.55 17.77 -8.51
N PHE A 29 9.66 17.24 -7.96
CA PHE A 29 9.66 16.65 -6.62
C PHE A 29 9.45 17.70 -5.51
N TRP A 30 9.96 18.92 -5.68
CA TRP A 30 9.77 19.99 -4.69
C TRP A 30 8.32 20.48 -4.66
N GLN A 31 7.67 20.64 -5.83
CA GLN A 31 6.26 21.00 -5.93
C GLN A 31 5.36 19.92 -5.30
N LYS A 32 5.67 18.63 -5.48
CA LYS A 32 4.92 17.54 -4.85
C LYS A 32 5.05 17.55 -3.31
N SER A 33 6.19 18.00 -2.77
CA SER A 33 6.43 18.01 -1.32
C SER A 33 5.74 19.16 -0.57
N SER A 34 5.30 20.24 -1.25
CA SER A 34 4.60 21.37 -0.61
C SER A 34 3.08 21.20 -0.53
N ASN A 35 2.48 20.30 -1.33
CA ASN A 35 1.04 20.10 -1.35
C ASN A 35 0.52 19.13 -0.28
N ASP A 36 1.41 18.44 0.45
CA ASP A 36 1.07 17.51 1.55
C ASP A 36 1.10 18.17 2.93
N ALA A 37 1.16 19.51 2.98
CA ALA A 37 1.00 20.30 4.20
C ALA A 37 -0.47 20.69 4.42
N GLN A 38 -1.41 19.78 4.17
CA GLN A 38 -2.70 19.89 4.84
C GLN A 38 -2.51 19.38 6.26
N GLN A 39 -2.11 20.32 7.13
CA GLN A 39 -2.30 20.16 8.56
C GLN A 39 -3.77 19.78 8.76
N HIS A 40 -3.99 18.58 9.28
CA HIS A 40 -5.25 18.20 9.89
C HIS A 40 -5.41 19.13 11.10
N GLU A 41 -5.93 20.34 10.86
CA GLU A 41 -6.38 21.22 11.93
C GLU A 41 -7.43 20.43 12.70
N LEU A 42 -7.07 20.04 13.92
CA LEU A 42 -8.04 19.50 14.85
C LEU A 42 -9.19 20.52 14.94
N PRO A 43 -10.46 20.08 14.86
CA PRO A 43 -11.57 20.99 15.06
C PRO A 43 -11.35 21.73 16.38
N PRO A 44 -11.59 23.04 16.44
CA PRO A 44 -11.33 23.83 17.63
C PRO A 44 -12.03 23.14 18.82
N PRO A 45 -11.34 22.94 19.95
CA PRO A 45 -11.95 22.31 21.10
C PRO A 45 -13.15 23.16 21.49
N ASN A 46 -14.35 22.58 21.42
CA ASN A 46 -15.56 23.22 21.89
C ASN A 46 -15.59 23.03 23.41
N PRO A 47 -15.32 24.06 24.24
CA PRO A 47 -15.32 23.90 25.69
C PRO A 47 -16.77 23.77 26.16
N GLN A 48 -17.33 22.56 26.08
CA GLN A 48 -18.61 22.26 26.69
C GLN A 48 -18.43 22.29 28.21
N GLY A 49 -18.96 23.34 28.85
CA GLY A 49 -19.03 23.40 30.30
C GLY A 49 -19.94 22.29 30.84
N LEU A 50 -19.53 21.64 31.93
CA LEU A 50 -20.25 20.56 32.63
C LEU A 50 -21.67 20.90 33.11
N PHE A 51 -22.15 22.11 32.85
CA PHE A 51 -23.42 22.65 33.31
C PHE A 51 -24.21 23.39 32.22
N GLU A 52 -23.85 23.25 30.94
CA GLU A 52 -24.70 23.81 29.88
C GLU A 52 -26.02 23.01 29.78
N PRO A 53 -27.19 23.68 29.80
CA PRO A 53 -28.46 23.02 29.60
C PRO A 53 -28.46 22.39 28.21
N THR A 54 -28.59 21.06 28.17
CA THR A 54 -28.73 20.28 26.94
C THR A 54 -29.95 20.79 26.19
N VAL A 55 -29.74 21.69 25.22
CA VAL A 55 -30.76 22.01 24.23
C VAL A 55 -30.83 20.78 23.33
N ALA A 56 -31.73 19.87 23.69
CA ALA A 56 -32.10 18.71 22.90
C ALA A 56 -32.75 19.20 21.59
N THR A 57 -31.93 19.65 20.64
CA THR A 57 -32.38 19.94 19.28
C THR A 57 -31.25 19.75 18.28
N GLU A 58 -30.57 18.61 18.35
CA GLU A 58 -30.07 18.00 17.12
C GLU A 58 -31.01 16.85 16.78
N ARG A 59 -31.98 17.18 15.92
CA ARG A 59 -32.67 16.20 15.10
C ARG A 59 -31.62 15.23 14.58
N MET A 60 -31.77 13.96 14.93
CA MET A 60 -31.24 12.84 14.18
C MET A 60 -31.43 13.16 12.69
N LYS A 61 -30.37 13.65 12.02
CA LYS A 61 -30.34 13.62 10.57
C LYS A 61 -30.45 12.13 10.24
N PRO A 62 -31.45 11.68 9.47
CA PRO A 62 -31.40 10.34 8.92
C PRO A 62 -30.03 10.20 8.26
N ALA A 63 -29.34 9.09 8.52
CA ALA A 63 -28.09 8.77 7.83
C ALA A 63 -28.32 9.06 6.34
N PRO A 64 -27.42 9.80 5.67
CA PRO A 64 -27.61 10.10 4.25
C PRO A 64 -27.91 8.77 3.56
N GLN A 65 -29.12 8.64 3.00
CA GLN A 65 -29.44 7.54 2.12
C GLN A 65 -28.42 7.65 0.99
N LEU A 66 -27.47 6.73 0.99
CA LEU A 66 -26.41 6.65 0.00
C LEU A 66 -27.06 6.09 -1.26
N ASP A 67 -27.72 6.96 -2.02
CA ASP A 67 -28.20 6.66 -3.35
C ASP A 67 -27.04 6.01 -4.14
N GLY A 68 -27.24 4.78 -4.60
CA GLY A 68 -26.23 3.98 -5.29
C GLY A 68 -25.52 2.90 -4.45
N TYR A 69 -25.61 2.89 -3.10
CA TYR A 69 -24.95 1.84 -2.30
C TYR A 69 -25.43 0.42 -2.65
N SER A 70 -26.75 0.25 -2.78
CA SER A 70 -27.35 -1.04 -3.10
C SER A 70 -26.97 -1.53 -4.49
N GLU A 71 -26.82 -0.62 -5.45
CA GLU A 71 -26.45 -0.93 -6.83
C GLU A 71 -24.98 -1.35 -6.92
N VAL A 72 -24.07 -0.56 -6.34
CA VAL A 72 -22.63 -0.88 -6.29
C VAL A 72 -22.39 -2.21 -5.59
N LEU A 73 -23.11 -2.49 -4.49
CA LEU A 73 -22.99 -3.77 -3.77
C LEU A 73 -23.57 -4.95 -4.57
N GLN A 74 -24.63 -4.73 -5.34
CA GLN A 74 -25.20 -5.76 -6.21
C GLN A 74 -24.24 -6.11 -7.34
N SER A 75 -23.66 -5.12 -8.02
CA SER A 75 -22.64 -5.33 -9.05
C SER A 75 -21.39 -6.03 -8.48
N ALA A 76 -21.00 -5.72 -7.24
CA ALA A 76 -19.92 -6.42 -6.54
C ALA A 76 -20.25 -7.91 -6.27
N LYS A 77 -21.52 -8.24 -6.01
CA LYS A 77 -21.96 -9.65 -5.89
C LYS A 77 -21.86 -10.42 -7.19
N GLU A 78 -22.04 -9.72 -8.31
CA GLU A 78 -21.88 -10.26 -9.66
C GLU A 78 -20.41 -10.39 -10.08
N GLY A 79 -19.48 -9.90 -9.24
CA GLY A 79 -18.04 -10.01 -9.44
C GLY A 79 -17.43 -8.85 -10.25
N ASP A 80 -18.18 -7.77 -10.45
CA ASP A 80 -17.69 -6.60 -11.15
C ASP A 80 -16.69 -5.81 -10.28
N LYS A 81 -15.42 -5.81 -10.68
CA LYS A 81 -14.33 -5.11 -10.00
C LYS A 81 -14.33 -3.61 -10.26
N THR A 82 -15.00 -3.14 -11.32
CA THR A 82 -15.02 -1.71 -11.68
C THR A 82 -15.76 -0.87 -10.64
N THR A 83 -16.72 -1.48 -9.96
CA THR A 83 -17.46 -0.95 -8.81
C THR A 83 -16.57 -0.43 -7.68
N LEU A 84 -15.34 -0.94 -7.53
CA LEU A 84 -14.38 -0.44 -6.52
C LEU A 84 -14.00 1.02 -6.76
N LEU A 85 -13.92 1.46 -8.01
CA LEU A 85 -13.60 2.86 -8.36
C LEU A 85 -14.75 3.79 -7.97
N GLU A 86 -15.99 3.35 -8.22
CA GLU A 86 -17.21 4.08 -7.85
C GLU A 86 -17.33 4.15 -6.32
N ALA A 87 -17.18 3.01 -5.64
CA ALA A 87 -17.25 2.92 -4.19
C ALA A 87 -16.24 3.85 -3.48
N ARG A 88 -15.02 3.96 -4.03
CA ARG A 88 -13.96 4.84 -3.52
C ARG A 88 -14.36 6.32 -3.56
N GLN A 89 -15.11 6.75 -4.58
CA GLN A 89 -15.56 8.14 -4.71
C GLN A 89 -16.69 8.49 -3.75
N ILE A 90 -17.52 7.50 -3.38
CA ILE A 90 -18.68 7.72 -2.52
C ILE A 90 -18.26 7.78 -1.06
N ASN A 91 -17.65 6.71 -0.54
CA ASN A 91 -17.33 6.61 0.88
C ASN A 91 -16.31 5.48 1.16
N PRO A 92 -15.26 5.72 2.00
CA PRO A 92 -14.30 4.68 2.39
C PRO A 92 -14.92 3.42 3.01
N LYS A 93 -16.03 3.55 3.75
CA LYS A 93 -16.75 2.41 4.33
C LYS A 93 -17.40 1.54 3.25
N ILE A 94 -18.02 2.16 2.25
CA ILE A 94 -18.66 1.45 1.14
C ILE A 94 -17.61 0.73 0.31
N TYR A 95 -16.48 1.40 0.05
CA TYR A 95 -15.33 0.77 -0.59
C TYR A 95 -14.91 -0.53 0.11
N ASN A 96 -14.78 -0.50 1.44
CA ASN A 96 -14.43 -1.69 2.22
C ASN A 96 -15.50 -2.77 2.14
N ASP A 97 -16.79 -2.42 2.22
CA ASP A 97 -17.89 -3.39 2.10
C ASP A 97 -17.91 -4.07 0.71
N VAL A 98 -17.66 -3.30 -0.35
CA VAL A 98 -17.57 -3.78 -1.73
C VAL A 98 -16.36 -4.68 -1.90
N LEU A 99 -15.20 -4.27 -1.40
CA LEU A 99 -13.97 -5.07 -1.46
C LEU A 99 -14.13 -6.40 -0.71
N ASP A 100 -14.70 -6.37 0.50
CA ASP A 100 -14.99 -7.57 1.28
C ASP A 100 -15.96 -8.51 0.56
N THR A 101 -16.95 -7.95 -0.13
CA THR A 101 -17.90 -8.72 -0.94
C THR A 101 -17.21 -9.40 -2.12
N LEU A 102 -16.34 -8.67 -2.84
CA LEU A 102 -15.56 -9.22 -3.95
C LEU A 102 -14.59 -10.31 -3.49
N VAL A 103 -13.96 -10.16 -2.32
CA VAL A 103 -13.09 -11.19 -1.73
C VAL A 103 -13.89 -12.46 -1.41
N LYS A 104 -15.05 -12.32 -0.77
CA LYS A 104 -15.93 -13.47 -0.45
C LYS A 104 -16.38 -14.24 -1.69
N ASN A 105 -16.60 -13.53 -2.81
CA ASN A 105 -17.01 -14.12 -4.08
C ASN A 105 -15.83 -14.63 -4.94
N ALA A 106 -14.59 -14.45 -4.49
CA ALA A 106 -13.39 -14.91 -5.17
C ALA A 106 -12.66 -16.03 -4.38
N PRO A 107 -13.29 -17.21 -4.16
CA PRO A 107 -12.74 -18.25 -3.28
C PRO A 107 -11.51 -18.97 -3.86
N SER A 108 -11.25 -18.83 -5.17
CA SER A 108 -10.13 -19.51 -5.84
C SER A 108 -8.92 -18.60 -5.95
N ALA A 109 -7.72 -19.18 -5.84
CA ALA A 109 -6.46 -18.44 -5.96
C ALA A 109 -6.35 -17.60 -7.25
N PRO A 110 -6.79 -18.07 -8.45
CA PRO A 110 -6.76 -17.25 -9.66
C PRO A 110 -7.69 -16.03 -9.60
N ASN A 111 -8.88 -16.18 -9.03
CA ASN A 111 -9.85 -15.07 -8.91
C ASN A 111 -9.33 -14.02 -7.94
N LEU A 112 -8.76 -14.46 -6.81
CA LEU A 112 -8.15 -13.58 -5.82
C LEU A 112 -6.93 -12.85 -6.38
N LEU A 113 -6.06 -13.54 -7.13
CA LEU A 113 -4.93 -12.93 -7.82
C LEU A 113 -5.40 -11.88 -8.84
N SER A 114 -6.51 -12.15 -9.54
CA SER A 114 -7.09 -11.19 -10.48
C SER A 114 -7.64 -9.95 -9.77
N LEU A 115 -8.25 -10.10 -8.60
CA LEU A 115 -8.69 -8.98 -7.76
C LEU A 115 -7.51 -8.16 -7.23
N VAL A 116 -6.49 -8.83 -6.68
CA VAL A 116 -5.23 -8.22 -6.25
C VAL A 116 -4.58 -7.41 -7.38
N SER A 117 -4.47 -8.02 -8.57
CA SER A 117 -3.89 -7.36 -9.74
C SER A 117 -4.67 -6.12 -10.16
N TYR A 118 -6.00 -6.14 -10.02
CA TYR A 118 -6.85 -5.00 -10.29
C TYR A 118 -6.61 -3.88 -9.27
N VAL A 119 -6.62 -4.20 -7.98
CA VAL A 119 -6.39 -3.24 -6.89
C VAL A 119 -5.02 -2.57 -7.00
N THR A 120 -3.96 -3.34 -7.24
CA THR A 120 -2.60 -2.81 -7.43
C THR A 120 -2.51 -1.94 -8.68
N ARG A 121 -3.08 -2.36 -9.82
CA ARG A 121 -3.04 -1.59 -11.08
C ARG A 121 -3.72 -0.23 -10.96
N HIS A 122 -4.78 -0.15 -10.18
CA HIS A 122 -5.57 1.07 -10.00
C HIS A 122 -5.20 1.85 -8.73
N GLU A 123 -4.08 1.50 -8.07
CA GLU A 123 -3.60 2.16 -6.85
C GLU A 123 -4.72 2.34 -5.81
N LEU A 124 -5.49 1.26 -5.65
CA LEU A 124 -6.63 1.20 -4.75
C LEU A 124 -6.15 0.77 -3.35
N PRO A 125 -6.71 1.35 -2.26
CA PRO A 125 -6.37 0.94 -0.90
C PRO A 125 -6.67 -0.55 -0.67
N VAL A 126 -5.73 -1.27 -0.05
CA VAL A 126 -5.95 -2.67 0.33
C VAL A 126 -6.47 -2.70 1.76
N ASN A 127 -7.50 -3.50 2.02
CA ASN A 127 -7.98 -3.73 3.39
C ASN A 127 -7.44 -5.06 3.95
N ALA A 128 -7.61 -5.24 5.26
CA ALA A 128 -7.13 -6.45 5.95
C ALA A 128 -7.76 -7.74 5.41
N THR A 129 -9.03 -7.70 4.98
CA THR A 129 -9.75 -8.88 4.46
C THR A 129 -9.09 -9.41 3.19
N LEU A 130 -8.80 -8.54 2.22
CA LEU A 130 -8.12 -8.92 0.98
C LEU A 130 -6.70 -9.44 1.26
N ALA A 131 -5.95 -8.73 2.12
CA ALA A 131 -4.59 -9.13 2.45
C ALA A 131 -4.55 -10.50 3.13
N ASN A 132 -5.41 -10.75 4.12
CA ASN A 132 -5.49 -12.03 4.82
C ASN A 132 -5.91 -13.17 3.88
N ALA A 133 -6.94 -12.95 3.05
CA ALA A 133 -7.35 -13.95 2.07
C ALA A 133 -6.20 -14.31 1.11
N PHE A 134 -5.40 -13.32 0.69
CA PHE A 134 -4.28 -13.56 -0.21
C PHE A 134 -3.10 -14.24 0.48
N ILE A 135 -2.81 -13.89 1.74
CA ILE A 135 -1.83 -14.59 2.58
C ILE A 135 -2.24 -16.06 2.77
N ASP A 136 -3.52 -16.32 3.04
CA ASP A 136 -4.05 -17.68 3.22
C ASP A 136 -3.98 -18.49 1.92
N SER A 137 -4.30 -17.86 0.78
CA SER A 137 -4.11 -18.49 -0.53
C SER A 137 -2.64 -18.80 -0.81
N TRP A 138 -1.72 -17.89 -0.47
CA TRP A 138 -0.27 -18.09 -0.64
C TRP A 138 0.26 -19.21 0.26
N ARG A 139 -0.24 -19.34 1.50
CA ARG A 139 0.16 -20.42 2.42
C ARG A 139 -0.10 -21.82 1.87
N GLN A 140 -1.13 -21.99 1.05
CA GLN A 140 -1.47 -23.28 0.45
C GLN A 140 -0.48 -23.70 -0.64
N ALA A 141 0.07 -22.73 -1.38
CA ALA A 141 1.01 -22.96 -2.46
C ALA A 141 2.11 -21.88 -2.44
N PRO A 142 3.04 -21.94 -1.47
CA PRO A 142 4.08 -20.94 -1.32
C PRO A 142 5.08 -21.05 -2.47
N ASP A 143 5.27 -19.95 -3.20
CA ASP A 143 6.23 -19.89 -4.29
C ASP A 143 6.96 -18.54 -4.34
N ARG A 144 8.13 -18.53 -5.00
CA ARG A 144 9.00 -17.36 -5.15
C ARG A 144 8.27 -16.15 -5.77
N VAL A 145 7.48 -16.36 -6.83
CA VAL A 145 6.83 -15.29 -7.61
C VAL A 145 5.72 -14.62 -6.79
N ASN A 146 4.90 -15.40 -6.10
CA ASN A 146 3.78 -14.90 -5.33
C ASN A 146 4.19 -14.42 -3.93
N THR A 147 5.37 -14.80 -3.43
CA THR A 147 5.90 -14.28 -2.15
C THR A 147 6.06 -12.76 -2.18
N GLY A 148 6.66 -12.21 -3.24
CA GLY A 148 6.80 -10.76 -3.38
C GLY A 148 5.44 -10.05 -3.43
N LYS A 149 4.49 -10.58 -4.20
CA LYS A 149 3.12 -10.05 -4.29
C LYS A 149 2.41 -10.09 -2.93
N MET A 150 2.58 -11.17 -2.18
CA MET A 150 1.94 -11.33 -0.88
C MET A 150 2.49 -10.30 0.13
N LEU A 151 3.81 -10.10 0.16
CA LEU A 151 4.43 -9.07 0.98
C LEU A 151 3.98 -7.66 0.57
N HIS A 152 3.93 -7.39 -0.74
CA HIS A 152 3.46 -6.12 -1.28
C HIS A 152 2.02 -5.82 -0.85
N ILE A 153 1.11 -6.79 -0.99
CA ILE A 153 -0.28 -6.64 -0.58
C ILE A 153 -0.42 -6.45 0.92
N ALA A 154 0.37 -7.17 1.72
CA ALA A 154 0.41 -6.96 3.16
C ALA A 154 0.87 -5.53 3.51
N ALA A 155 1.82 -4.97 2.77
CA ALA A 155 2.29 -3.59 2.96
C ALA A 155 1.26 -2.55 2.51
N LEU A 156 0.50 -2.80 1.44
CA LEU A 156 -0.55 -1.90 0.96
C LEU A 156 -1.73 -1.73 1.92
N THR A 157 -1.84 -2.57 2.96
CA THR A 157 -2.82 -2.37 4.05
C THR A 157 -2.49 -1.16 4.93
N ASP A 158 -1.26 -0.66 4.83
CA ASP A 158 -0.68 0.36 5.70
C ASP A 158 -0.76 0.00 7.20
N ASP A 159 -0.77 -1.30 7.53
CA ASP A 159 -0.69 -1.81 8.90
C ASP A 159 0.67 -2.51 9.15
N ALA A 160 1.49 -1.91 10.02
CA ALA A 160 2.78 -2.46 10.40
C ALA A 160 2.69 -3.85 11.04
N SER A 161 1.59 -4.16 11.74
CA SER A 161 1.39 -5.46 12.38
C SER A 161 1.08 -6.53 11.33
N ALA A 162 0.20 -6.22 10.37
CA ALA A 162 -0.11 -7.12 9.26
C ALA A 162 1.15 -7.44 8.43
N TYR A 163 1.92 -6.41 8.06
CA TYR A 163 3.17 -6.62 7.32
C TYR A 163 4.22 -7.38 8.13
N ARG A 164 4.34 -7.13 9.43
CA ARG A 164 5.24 -7.89 10.32
C ARG A 164 4.86 -9.37 10.35
N THR A 165 3.58 -9.69 10.52
CA THR A 165 3.09 -11.07 10.53
C THR A 165 3.34 -11.76 9.19
N ALA A 166 3.14 -11.07 8.07
CA ALA A 166 3.49 -11.58 6.75
C ALA A 166 4.99 -11.86 6.62
N ALA A 167 5.85 -10.93 7.05
CA ALA A 167 7.31 -11.10 7.03
C ALA A 167 7.78 -12.29 7.88
N GLU A 168 7.28 -12.41 9.11
CA GLU A 168 7.59 -13.54 10.01
C GLU A 168 7.15 -14.88 9.40
N LEU A 169 5.99 -14.90 8.75
CA LEU A 169 5.48 -16.08 8.05
C LEU A 169 6.40 -16.49 6.88
N VAL A 170 6.78 -15.56 6.00
CA VAL A 170 7.70 -15.86 4.89
C VAL A 170 9.02 -16.38 5.40
N LEU A 171 9.57 -15.76 6.45
CA LEU A 171 10.82 -16.22 7.06
C LEU A 171 10.70 -17.64 7.61
N SER A 172 9.59 -17.97 8.28
CA SER A 172 9.37 -19.35 8.76
C SER A 172 9.32 -20.37 7.60
N PHE A 173 8.61 -20.05 6.52
CA PHE A 173 8.52 -20.93 5.35
C PHE A 173 9.85 -21.06 4.61
N TRP A 174 10.63 -19.98 4.54
CA TRP A 174 11.97 -19.99 3.97
C TRP A 174 12.94 -20.86 4.78
N ARG A 175 12.95 -20.72 6.12
CA ARG A 175 13.74 -21.58 7.02
C ARG A 175 13.42 -23.05 6.85
N GLU A 176 12.14 -23.36 6.68
CA GLU A 176 11.64 -24.72 6.46
C GLU A 176 11.82 -25.21 5.01
N LYS A 177 12.46 -24.40 4.14
CA LYS A 177 12.66 -24.69 2.70
C LYS A 177 11.35 -24.99 1.95
N LYS A 178 10.24 -24.41 2.41
CA LYS A 178 8.91 -24.54 1.78
C LYS A 178 8.73 -23.62 0.57
N ILE A 179 9.59 -22.62 0.41
CA ILE A 179 9.60 -21.73 -0.77
C ILE A 179 10.83 -22.12 -1.59
N PRO A 180 10.68 -23.00 -2.61
CA PRO A 180 11.80 -23.39 -3.44
C PRO A 180 12.36 -22.17 -4.19
N ASP A 181 13.66 -22.22 -4.48
CA ASP A 181 14.37 -21.25 -5.32
C ASP A 181 14.43 -19.80 -4.82
N LEU A 182 13.91 -19.50 -3.63
CA LEU A 182 14.03 -18.17 -3.02
C LEU A 182 15.36 -18.05 -2.24
N GLN A 183 16.28 -17.25 -2.76
CA GLN A 183 17.57 -17.00 -2.15
C GLN A 183 17.49 -16.02 -0.97
N ALA A 184 18.44 -16.10 -0.04
CA ALA A 184 18.47 -15.26 1.16
C ALA A 184 18.58 -13.75 0.84
N ASN A 185 19.44 -13.39 -0.11
CA ASN A 185 19.62 -12.02 -0.60
C ASN A 185 18.35 -11.46 -1.26
N GLU A 186 17.64 -12.28 -2.03
CA GLU A 186 16.38 -11.92 -2.67
C GLU A 186 15.29 -11.70 -1.62
N LEU A 187 15.15 -12.61 -0.64
CA LEU A 187 14.21 -12.44 0.45
C LEU A 187 14.51 -11.17 1.28
N GLN A 188 15.78 -10.89 1.54
CA GLN A 188 16.19 -9.65 2.21
C GLN A 188 15.77 -8.41 1.42
N ALA A 189 15.96 -8.43 0.10
CA ALA A 189 15.58 -7.33 -0.78
C ALA A 189 14.06 -7.12 -0.79
N LEU A 190 13.27 -8.20 -0.87
CA LEU A 190 11.80 -8.14 -0.81
C LEU A 190 11.32 -7.54 0.52
N LEU A 191 11.78 -8.08 1.64
CA LEU A 191 11.39 -7.61 2.97
C LEU A 191 11.72 -6.13 3.22
N THR A 192 12.87 -5.69 2.71
CA THR A 192 13.31 -4.30 2.86
C THR A 192 12.60 -3.37 1.87
N GLY A 193 12.36 -3.83 0.64
CA GLY A 193 11.68 -3.05 -0.40
C GLY A 193 10.25 -2.73 -0.01
N GLU A 194 9.47 -3.75 0.34
CA GLU A 194 8.04 -3.58 0.67
C GLU A 194 7.82 -2.81 1.97
N PHE A 195 8.81 -2.75 2.86
CA PHE A 195 8.75 -1.87 4.04
C PHE A 195 8.55 -0.40 3.66
N TRP A 196 9.09 0.07 2.53
CA TRP A 196 8.96 1.45 2.09
C TRP A 196 7.60 1.80 1.48
N VAL A 197 6.78 0.79 1.18
CA VAL A 197 5.39 0.98 0.73
C VAL A 197 4.50 1.49 1.87
N LEU A 198 4.82 1.13 3.12
CA LEU A 198 4.12 1.63 4.30
C LEU A 198 4.25 3.16 4.42
N SER A 199 3.19 3.82 4.88
CA SER A 199 3.19 5.26 5.12
C SER A 199 4.23 5.67 6.17
N SER A 200 4.62 6.94 6.14
CA SER A 200 5.56 7.47 7.15
C SER A 200 5.00 7.33 8.58
N GLY A 201 3.69 7.55 8.75
CA GLY A 201 2.99 7.39 10.02
C GLY A 201 3.08 5.95 10.53
N THR A 202 2.77 4.97 9.68
CA THR A 202 2.84 3.55 10.06
C THR A 202 4.26 3.12 10.38
N ARG A 203 5.25 3.56 9.61
CA ARG A 203 6.68 3.26 9.85
C ARG A 203 7.25 3.90 11.12
N SER A 204 6.69 5.02 11.57
CA SER A 204 7.12 5.73 12.79
C SER A 204 6.31 5.35 14.03
N SER A 205 5.20 4.64 13.86
CA SER A 205 4.37 4.13 14.96
C SER A 205 5.11 3.11 15.86
N GLY A 206 4.55 2.83 17.04
CA GLY A 206 5.07 1.80 17.94
C GLY A 206 5.09 0.39 17.31
N ALA A 207 4.06 0.05 16.52
CA ALA A 207 4.05 -1.19 15.74
C ALA A 207 5.14 -1.17 14.64
N GLY A 208 5.35 -0.02 14.00
CA GLY A 208 6.43 0.21 13.04
C GLY A 208 7.82 -0.01 13.64
N PHE A 209 8.05 0.35 14.90
CA PHE A 209 9.29 0.04 15.61
C PHE A 209 9.51 -1.46 15.78
N LEU A 210 8.47 -2.21 16.20
CA LEU A 210 8.55 -3.67 16.32
C LEU A 210 8.82 -4.34 14.98
N LEU A 211 8.19 -3.86 13.92
CA LEU A 211 8.45 -4.29 12.55
C LEU A 211 9.92 -4.05 12.16
N LYS A 212 10.45 -2.84 12.35
CA LYS A 212 11.88 -2.54 12.06
C LYS A 212 12.83 -3.48 12.79
N ARG A 213 12.57 -3.76 14.07
CA ARG A 213 13.36 -4.72 14.86
C ARG A 213 13.30 -6.13 14.25
N THR A 214 12.12 -6.54 13.82
CA THR A 214 11.90 -7.84 13.17
C THR A 214 12.68 -7.95 11.86
N LEU A 215 12.59 -6.93 10.99
CA LEU A 215 13.33 -6.87 9.73
C LEU A 215 14.85 -6.81 9.94
N ALA A 216 15.32 -6.08 10.96
CA ALA A 216 16.75 -6.05 11.31
C ALA A 216 17.27 -7.40 11.84
N SER A 217 16.43 -8.16 12.54
CA SER A 217 16.76 -9.53 12.95
C SER A 217 16.83 -10.46 11.73
N ALA A 218 15.80 -10.40 10.87
CA ALA A 218 15.72 -11.18 9.65
C ALA A 218 16.91 -10.91 8.72
N ARG A 219 17.29 -9.64 8.55
CA ARG A 219 18.46 -9.23 7.79
C ARG A 219 19.74 -9.93 8.26
N ARG A 220 20.02 -9.88 9.57
CA ARG A 220 21.22 -10.50 10.15
C ARG A 220 21.25 -12.01 9.93
N GLU A 221 20.09 -12.66 10.03
CA GLU A 221 19.94 -14.08 9.77
C GLU A 221 20.21 -14.43 8.30
N LEU A 222 19.61 -13.71 7.37
CA LEU A 222 19.76 -13.95 5.93
C LEU A 222 21.20 -13.68 5.46
N GLU A 223 21.84 -12.62 5.96
CA GLU A 223 23.25 -12.30 5.68
C GLU A 223 24.20 -13.40 6.19
N ALA A 224 23.91 -14.01 7.34
CA ALA A 224 24.71 -15.12 7.88
C ALA A 224 24.64 -16.41 7.04
N THR A 225 23.61 -16.56 6.21
CA THR A 225 23.47 -17.71 5.30
C THR A 225 24.02 -17.47 3.90
N THR A 226 24.39 -16.22 3.58
CA THR A 226 24.90 -15.84 2.26
C THR A 226 26.44 -15.82 2.22
N ASN A 227 27.10 -15.65 3.39
CA ASN A 227 28.55 -15.71 3.56
C ASN A 227 29.01 -17.15 3.86
#